data_AF-A0A914CZ08-F1
#
_entry.id   AF-A0A914CZ08-F1
#
_cell.length_a   1.000
_cell.length_b   1.000
_cell.length_c   1.000
_cell.angle_alpha   90.00
_cell.angle_beta   90.00
_cell.angle_gamma   90.00
#
_symmetry.space_group_name_H-M   'P 1'
#
loop_
_entity.id
_entity.type
_entity.pdbx_description
1 polymer ?
#
loop_
_entity_poly.entity_id
_entity_poly.type
_entity_poly.pdbx_seq_one_letter_code
_entity_poly.pdbx_strand_id
1 'polypeptide(L)'
;MAEMRSAMIKLREQGLLIRKISELLDVPVMTISDHIKRYEETGRHENKPKGRPEKKLSKSEEHPACEGNDQAQSKTVESLKRALIKAWDEISVETLAKIVDDFPKRLKACVEAEGGHFE
;
A
#
# COMPACT_ATOMS: atom_id res chain seq x y z
N MET A 1 -13.05 14.18 20.79
CA MET A 1 -13.10 13.16 19.70
C MET A 1 -11.96 12.16 19.70
N ALA A 2 -10.74 12.49 20.15
CA ALA A 2 -9.65 11.50 20.30
C ALA A 2 -9.86 10.61 21.54
N GLU A 3 -10.33 11.19 22.64
CA GLU A 3 -10.59 10.48 23.89
C GLU A 3 -11.64 9.36 23.76
N MET A 4 -12.70 9.59 22.97
CA MET A 4 -13.76 8.59 22.72
C MET A 4 -13.21 7.34 22.02
N ARG A 5 -12.21 7.52 21.15
CA ARG A 5 -11.54 6.44 20.43
C ARG A 5 -10.65 5.62 21.37
N SER A 6 -9.88 6.27 22.22
CA SER A 6 -9.11 5.59 23.28
C SER A 6 -10.03 4.83 24.26
N ALA A 7 -11.19 5.40 24.60
CA ALA A 7 -12.18 4.74 25.45
C ALA A 7 -12.75 3.45 24.82
N MET A 8 -13.04 3.45 23.52
CA MET A 8 -13.50 2.24 22.80
C MET A 8 -12.50 1.09 22.93
N ILE A 9 -11.20 1.37 22.79
CA ILE A 9 -10.14 0.36 22.88
C ILE A 9 -10.00 -0.16 24.31
N LYS A 10 -9.97 0.73 25.31
CA LYS A 10 -9.91 0.33 26.73
C LYS A 10 -11.08 -0.58 27.12
N LEU A 11 -12.29 -0.27 26.64
CA LEU A 11 -13.47 -1.10 26.89
C LEU A 11 -13.39 -2.46 26.18
N ARG A 12 -12.79 -2.53 24.98
CA ARG A 12 -12.53 -3.80 24.28
C ARG A 12 -11.45 -4.63 24.96
N GLU A 13 -10.40 -4.02 25.50
CA GLU A 13 -9.36 -4.68 26.31
C GLU A 13 -9.94 -5.26 27.60
N GLN A 14 -10.95 -4.61 28.18
CA GLN A 14 -11.74 -5.13 29.31
C GLN A 14 -12.69 -6.28 28.93
N GLY A 15 -12.70 -6.72 27.67
CA GLY A 15 -13.48 -7.85 27.20
C GLY A 15 -14.96 -7.55 26.94
N LEU A 16 -15.36 -6.27 26.90
CA LEU A 16 -16.74 -5.91 26.59
C LEU A 16 -17.07 -6.17 25.13
N LEU A 17 -18.30 -6.64 24.89
CA LEU A 17 -18.84 -6.84 23.55
C LEU A 17 -19.11 -5.49 22.86
N ILE A 18 -18.88 -5.44 21.55
CA ILE A 18 -19.02 -4.22 20.72
C ILE A 18 -20.42 -3.57 20.88
N ARG A 19 -21.49 -4.37 20.99
CA ARG A 19 -22.85 -3.87 21.24
C ARG A 19 -22.97 -3.13 22.57
N LYS A 20 -22.29 -3.62 23.60
CA LYS A 20 -22.27 -2.98 24.93
C LYS A 20 -21.47 -1.66 24.90
N ILE A 21 -20.40 -1.62 24.13
CA ILE A 21 -19.61 -0.39 23.91
C ILE A 21 -20.45 0.66 23.16
N SER A 22 -21.28 0.23 22.20
CA SER A 22 -22.21 1.10 21.46
C SER A 22 -23.23 1.77 22.37
N GLU A 23 -23.86 1.00 23.25
CA GLU A 23 -24.82 1.52 24.24
C GLU A 23 -24.17 2.51 25.22
N LEU A 24 -22.95 2.24 25.66
CA LEU A 24 -22.26 3.04 26.68
C LEU A 24 -21.74 4.39 26.16
N LEU A 25 -21.27 4.41 24.91
CA LEU A 25 -20.68 5.60 24.30
C LEU A 25 -21.63 6.34 23.36
N ASP A 26 -22.83 5.81 23.13
CA ASP A 26 -23.81 6.28 22.13
C ASP A 26 -23.17 6.47 20.74
N VAL A 27 -22.41 5.45 20.31
CA VAL A 27 -21.71 5.44 19.03
C VAL A 27 -22.22 4.27 18.18
N PRO A 28 -22.47 4.46 16.87
CA PRO A 28 -22.86 3.37 15.98
C PRO A 28 -21.88 2.19 16.01
N VAL A 29 -22.41 0.98 16.06
CA VAL A 29 -21.64 -0.29 16.08
C VAL A 29 -20.62 -0.36 14.94
N MET A 30 -20.97 0.13 13.73
CA MET A 30 -20.04 0.21 12.59
C MET A 30 -18.80 1.05 12.92
N THR A 31 -18.98 2.22 13.53
CA THR A 31 -17.86 3.10 13.90
C THR A 31 -16.92 2.43 14.90
N ILE A 32 -17.47 1.67 15.85
CA ILE A 32 -16.69 0.92 16.83
C ILE A 32 -15.94 -0.24 16.14
N SER A 33 -16.62 -1.00 15.27
CA SER A 33 -16.00 -2.09 14.51
C SER A 33 -14.86 -1.60 13.62
N ASP A 34 -15.07 -0.53 12.87
CA ASP A 34 -14.05 0.08 11.99
C ASP A 34 -12.89 0.66 12.80
N HIS A 35 -13.16 1.15 14.00
CA HIS A 35 -12.11 1.67 14.88
C HIS A 35 -11.24 0.55 15.47
N ILE A 36 -11.86 -0.53 15.95
CA ILE A 36 -11.13 -1.68 16.50
C ILE A 36 -10.29 -2.35 15.41
N LYS A 37 -10.87 -2.58 14.23
CA LYS A 37 -10.13 -3.16 13.10
C LYS A 37 -8.88 -2.35 12.76
N ARG A 38 -9.01 -1.03 12.66
CA ARG A 38 -7.87 -0.14 12.40
C ARG A 38 -6.83 -0.16 13.53
N TYR A 39 -7.26 -0.31 14.78
CA TYR A 39 -6.36 -0.42 15.92
C TYR A 39 -5.57 -1.74 15.91
N GLU A 40 -6.23 -2.87 15.61
CA GLU A 40 -5.57 -4.17 15.45
C GLU A 40 -4.53 -4.14 14.30
N GLU A 41 -4.81 -3.39 13.23
CA GLU A 41 -3.91 -3.24 12.07
C GLU A 41 -2.75 -2.25 12.29
N THR A 42 -2.98 -1.13 12.97
CA THR A 42 -2.01 0.01 13.03
C THR A 42 -1.44 0.26 14.43
N GLY A 43 -2.05 -0.29 15.49
CA GLY A 43 -1.69 -0.02 16.88
C GLY A 43 -1.95 1.43 17.34
N ARG A 44 -2.60 2.26 16.51
CA ARG A 44 -2.88 3.67 16.78
C ARG A 44 -4.39 3.92 16.79
N HIS A 45 -4.85 4.73 17.73
CA HIS A 45 -6.26 5.12 17.85
C HIS A 45 -6.57 6.48 17.19
N GLU A 46 -5.54 7.15 16.66
CA GLU A 46 -5.68 8.41 15.95
C GLU A 46 -6.12 8.23 14.50
N ASN A 47 -6.90 9.20 13.99
CA ASN A 47 -7.31 9.19 12.60
C ASN A 47 -6.12 9.65 11.77
N LYS A 48 -5.89 8.98 10.64
CA LYS A 48 -4.91 9.44 9.67
C LYS A 48 -5.31 10.85 9.19
N PRO A 49 -4.38 11.82 9.15
CA PRO A 49 -4.68 13.13 8.58
C PRO A 49 -5.26 12.94 7.16
N LYS A 50 -6.40 13.58 6.89
CA LYS A 50 -7.01 13.57 5.56
C LYS A 50 -6.20 14.48 4.64
N GLY A 51 -5.70 13.94 3.53
CA GLY A 51 -4.92 14.68 2.52
C GLY A 51 -3.68 13.92 2.05
N ARG A 52 -2.98 14.49 1.06
CA ARG A 52 -1.66 14.00 0.65
C ARG A 52 -0.68 14.25 1.80
N PRO A 53 0.03 13.23 2.31
CA PRO A 53 0.96 13.43 3.40
C PRO A 53 2.06 14.42 2.98
N GLU A 54 2.32 15.42 3.81
CA GLU A 54 3.49 16.28 3.64
C GLU A 54 4.76 15.43 3.72
N LYS A 55 5.69 15.67 2.80
CA LYS A 55 6.98 14.97 2.79
C LYS A 55 7.83 15.49 3.97
N LYS A 56 7.67 14.89 5.15
CA LYS A 56 8.53 15.19 6.31
C LYS A 56 9.93 14.62 6.06
N LEU A 57 10.95 15.48 6.04
CA LEU A 57 12.35 15.08 6.07
C LEU A 57 12.83 15.09 7.53
N SER A 58 12.74 13.97 8.26
CA SER A 58 13.69 13.59 9.32
C SER A 58 13.31 12.29 10.09
N LYS A 59 14.32 11.43 10.20
CA LYS A 59 14.80 10.58 11.31
C LYS A 59 13.86 9.60 12.07
N SER A 60 14.08 8.31 11.76
CA SER A 60 14.14 7.12 12.65
C SER A 60 13.37 7.13 13.98
N GLU A 61 12.26 6.39 14.00
CA GLU A 61 11.82 5.64 15.19
C GLU A 61 11.33 4.26 14.73
N GLU A 62 11.87 3.23 15.35
CA GLU A 62 11.85 1.83 14.97
C GLU A 62 10.49 1.18 15.26
N HIS A 63 10.03 0.31 14.36
CA HIS A 63 9.07 -0.75 14.69
C HIS A 63 9.51 -2.05 14.03
N PRO A 64 9.36 -3.20 14.72
CA PRO A 64 9.89 -4.48 14.28
C PRO A 64 9.04 -5.09 13.15
N ALA A 65 9.75 -5.79 12.26
CA ALA A 65 9.33 -6.73 11.23
C ALA A 65 7.82 -6.94 10.98
N CYS A 66 7.39 -6.63 9.74
CA CYS A 66 6.54 -7.54 8.96
C CYS A 66 6.81 -7.33 7.47
N GLU A 67 6.95 -8.47 6.79
CA GLU A 67 7.30 -8.64 5.38
C GLU A 67 6.14 -8.23 4.46
N GLY A 68 6.49 -7.71 3.28
CA GLY A 68 5.60 -7.63 2.13
C GLY A 68 4.90 -6.29 1.91
N ASN A 69 5.55 -5.39 1.16
CA ASN A 69 5.00 -4.80 -0.08
C ASN A 69 6.07 -3.86 -0.69
N ASP A 70 6.71 -4.31 -1.78
CA ASP A 70 7.73 -3.58 -2.53
C ASP A 70 7.12 -2.37 -3.27
N GLN A 71 6.94 -1.26 -2.56
CA GLN A 71 7.00 0.07 -3.17
C GLN A 71 7.94 0.95 -2.36
N ALA A 72 9.19 0.50 -2.23
CA ALA A 72 10.24 1.28 -1.62
C ALA A 72 10.56 2.48 -2.52
N GLN A 73 10.30 3.69 -2.02
CA GLN A 73 10.94 4.89 -2.56
C GLN A 73 12.45 4.67 -2.53
N SER A 74 13.05 4.45 -3.69
CA SER A 74 14.48 4.27 -3.86
C SER A 74 15.18 5.63 -3.66
N LYS A 75 15.49 5.96 -2.41
CA LYS A 75 16.08 7.26 -2.03
C LYS A 75 17.54 7.42 -2.46
N THR A 76 18.17 6.35 -2.98
CA THR A 76 19.60 6.30 -3.32
C THR A 76 19.82 5.64 -4.68
N VAL A 77 20.79 6.15 -5.44
CA VAL A 77 21.17 5.63 -6.77
C VAL A 77 21.53 4.14 -6.73
N GLU A 78 22.17 3.67 -5.65
CA GLU A 78 22.53 2.25 -5.51
C GLU A 78 21.31 1.34 -5.34
N SER A 79 20.28 1.81 -4.62
CA SER A 79 19.02 1.08 -4.48
C SER A 79 18.29 0.97 -5.82
N LEU A 80 18.31 2.02 -6.64
CA LEU A 80 17.78 2.00 -8.01
C LEU A 80 18.52 0.99 -8.88
N LYS A 81 19.87 1.00 -8.85
CA LYS A 81 20.68 0.07 -9.64
C LYS A 81 20.39 -1.39 -9.28
N ARG A 82 20.29 -1.70 -7.99
CA ARG A 82 19.97 -3.06 -7.52
C ARG A 82 18.56 -3.48 -7.94
N ALA A 83 17.58 -2.58 -7.82
CA ALA A 83 16.21 -2.86 -8.25
C ALA A 83 16.13 -3.12 -9.77
N LEU A 84 16.88 -2.37 -10.57
CA LEU A 84 16.95 -2.56 -12.02
C LEU A 84 17.55 -3.93 -12.39
N ILE A 85 18.64 -4.33 -11.73
CA ILE A 85 19.28 -5.63 -11.96
C ILE A 85 18.32 -6.77 -11.56
N LYS A 86 17.68 -6.65 -10.40
CA LYS A 86 16.67 -7.62 -9.94
C LYS A 86 15.53 -7.76 -10.96
N ALA A 87 14.98 -6.63 -11.41
CA ALA A 87 13.91 -6.63 -12.42
C ALA A 87 14.37 -7.24 -13.75
N TRP A 88 15.63 -7.02 -14.14
CA TRP A 88 16.21 -7.64 -15.34
C TRP A 88 16.30 -9.17 -15.22
N ASP A 89 16.76 -9.68 -14.07
CA ASP A 89 16.88 -11.12 -13.82
C ASP A 89 15.51 -11.82 -13.70
N GLU A 90 14.47 -11.10 -13.26
CA GLU A 90 13.09 -11.59 -13.20
C GLU A 90 12.44 -11.74 -14.59
N ILE A 91 12.97 -11.06 -15.62
CA ILE A 91 12.44 -11.20 -16.99
C ILE A 91 12.89 -12.56 -17.55
N SER A 92 11.92 -13.46 -17.76
CA SER A 92 12.19 -14.77 -18.35
C SER A 92 12.68 -14.68 -19.81
N VAL A 93 13.57 -15.59 -20.19
CA VAL A 93 14.08 -15.73 -21.56
C VAL A 93 12.95 -15.96 -22.56
N GLU A 94 11.90 -16.68 -22.18
CA GLU A 94 10.71 -16.88 -23.02
C GLU A 94 9.98 -15.57 -23.33
N THR A 95 9.91 -14.66 -22.34
CA THR A 95 9.31 -13.34 -22.54
C THR A 95 10.15 -12.50 -23.49
N LEU A 96 11.48 -12.54 -23.36
CA LEU A 96 12.40 -11.87 -24.28
C LEU A 96 12.26 -12.42 -25.71
N ALA A 97 12.20 -13.74 -25.88
CA ALA A 97 12.03 -14.37 -27.18
C ALA A 97 10.72 -13.92 -27.86
N LYS A 98 9.60 -13.95 -27.13
CA LYS A 98 8.31 -13.46 -27.64
C LYS A 98 8.36 -12.00 -28.06
N ILE A 99 8.98 -11.13 -27.25
CA ILE A 99 9.14 -9.71 -27.59
C ILE A 99 9.95 -9.54 -28.86
N VAL A 100 11.05 -10.27 -29.01
CA VAL A 100 11.91 -10.23 -30.20
C VAL A 100 11.16 -10.73 -31.44
N ASP A 101 10.37 -11.79 -31.31
CA ASP A 101 9.57 -12.35 -32.40
C ASP A 101 8.39 -11.46 -32.81
N ASP A 102 7.79 -10.74 -31.86
CA ASP A 102 6.64 -9.86 -32.10
C ASP A 102 7.07 -8.48 -32.63
N PHE A 103 8.29 -8.04 -32.36
CA PHE A 103 8.78 -6.73 -32.78
C PHE A 103 8.74 -6.52 -34.31
N PRO A 104 9.20 -7.47 -35.16
CA PRO A 104 9.04 -7.36 -36.61
C PRO A 104 7.58 -7.28 -37.06
N LYS A 105 6.65 -7.95 -36.36
CA LYS A 105 5.21 -7.91 -36.71
C LYS A 105 4.65 -6.52 -36.45
N ARG A 106 5.00 -5.93 -35.30
CA ARG A 106 4.62 -4.56 -34.94
C ARG A 106 5.21 -3.52 -35.90
N LEU A 107 6.47 -3.71 -36.31
CA LEU A 107 7.09 -2.84 -37.32
C LEU A 107 6.38 -2.92 -38.67
N LYS A 108 5.99 -4.12 -39.13
CA LYS A 108 5.21 -4.28 -40.36
C LYS A 108 3.85 -3.60 -40.26
N ALA A 109 3.13 -3.80 -39.15
CA ALA A 109 1.85 -3.14 -38.92
C ALA A 109 1.97 -1.60 -38.92
N CYS A 110 3.05 -1.06 -38.34
CA CYS A 110 3.35 0.37 -38.38
C CYS A 110 3.56 0.89 -39.81
N VAL A 111 4.30 0.14 -40.63
CA VAL A 111 4.57 0.50 -42.03
C VAL A 111 3.29 0.43 -42.86
N GLU A 112 2.47 -0.61 -42.68
CA GLU A 112 1.17 -0.76 -43.35
C GLU A 112 0.18 0.35 -42.96
N ALA A 113 0.24 0.81 -41.71
CA ALA A 113 -0.56 1.93 -41.22
C ALA A 113 -0.01 3.30 -41.63
N GLU A 114 1.09 3.38 -42.40
CA GLU A 114 1.79 4.64 -42.74
C GLU A 114 2.15 5.49 -41.51
N GLY A 115 2.45 4.84 -40.37
CA GLY A 115 2.69 5.52 -39.10
C GLY A 115 1.41 5.96 -38.36
N GLY A 116 0.23 5.51 -38.80
CA GLY A 116 -1.04 5.60 -38.07
C GLY A 116 -1.06 4.75 -36.80
N HIS A 117 -2.22 4.68 -36.12
CA HIS A 117 -2.37 3.90 -34.89
C HIS A 117 -2.45 2.39 -35.20
N PHE A 118 -1.58 1.59 -34.57
CA PHE A 118 -1.56 0.13 -34.64
C PHE A 118 -1.43 -0.45 -33.22
N GLU A 119 -2.30 -1.38 -32.85
CA GLU A 119 -2.23 -2.18 -31.62
C GLU A 119 -1.65 -3.58 -31.90
#